data_AF-A0A962M8M5-F1
#
_entry.id   AF-A0A962M8M5-F1
#
_cell.length_a   1.000
_cell.length_b   1.000
_cell.length_c   1.000
_cell.angle_alpha   90.00
_cell.angle_beta   90.00
_cell.angle_gamma   90.00
#
_symmetry.space_group_name_H-M   'P 1'
#
loop_
_entity.id
_entity.type
_entity.pdbx_description
1 polymer ?
#
loop_
_entity_poly.entity_id
_entity_poly.type
_entity_poly.pdbx_seq_one_letter_code
_entity_poly.pdbx_strand_id
1 'polypeptide(L)'
;MAKVAELWRLQYAALALGCTLALGHSANAANHREAPLTALDHKADIADFFAFISYDDPTKVTFIMTVDPLLEPSNGPNYFPFDPAIRYAIHIDNDHDAKAELSFEFQFKTEIRLPGVFTGFVGAGEGIAAPANSPDPVAPGTLVVPPAITALDGPGSEGLSLRQHYSVTLNKPWPTQPLSQPLSQGMDLFALPSNVGPRTMPDYPALAEQGIYELGDGVRVFAGTVEDPFWIDLGAAFDSLNFRPEAFATGV
;
A
#
# COMPACT_ATOMS: atom_id res chain seq x y z
N MET A 1 54.73 41.87 10.96
CA MET A 1 53.72 41.84 9.87
C MET A 1 53.29 40.43 9.45
N ALA A 2 54.14 39.40 9.53
CA ALA A 2 53.79 38.03 9.15
C ALA A 2 52.65 37.39 9.99
N LYS A 3 52.63 37.58 11.32
CA LYS A 3 51.59 37.01 12.21
C LYS A 3 50.17 37.55 11.96
N VAL A 4 50.07 38.78 11.47
CA VAL A 4 48.77 39.40 11.17
C VAL A 4 48.17 38.72 9.94
N ALA A 5 48.96 38.49 8.89
CA ALA A 5 48.53 37.81 7.67
C ALA A 5 48.03 36.36 7.91
N GLU A 6 48.57 35.67 8.91
CA GLU A 6 48.16 34.31 9.30
C GLU A 6 46.79 34.28 9.98
N LEU A 7 46.50 35.29 10.82
CA LEU A 7 45.19 35.48 11.47
C LEU A 7 44.07 35.74 10.45
N TRP A 8 44.33 36.56 9.42
CA TRP A 8 43.34 36.80 8.36
C TRP A 8 43.04 35.53 7.56
N ARG A 9 44.06 34.70 7.26
CA ARG A 9 43.88 33.42 6.53
C ARG A 9 43.03 32.42 7.30
N LEU A 10 43.20 32.33 8.63
CA LEU A 10 42.39 31.46 9.49
C LEU A 10 40.93 31.94 9.58
N GLN A 11 40.69 33.26 9.60
CA GLN A 11 39.34 33.83 9.59
C GLN A 11 38.60 33.56 8.28
N TYR A 12 39.25 33.74 7.13
CA TYR A 12 38.62 33.43 5.84
C TYR A 12 38.39 31.92 5.64
N ALA A 13 39.30 31.07 6.13
CA ALA A 13 39.12 29.62 6.10
C ALA A 13 37.95 29.16 6.99
N ALA A 14 37.80 29.73 8.19
CA ALA A 14 36.69 29.43 9.10
C ALA A 14 35.34 29.93 8.54
N LEU A 15 35.32 31.10 7.89
CA LEU A 15 34.12 31.63 7.24
C LEU A 15 33.72 30.79 6.03
N ALA A 16 34.68 30.37 5.21
CA ALA A 16 34.44 29.49 4.06
C ALA A 16 33.91 28.11 4.50
N LEU A 17 34.49 27.53 5.56
CA LEU A 17 34.02 26.26 6.14
C LEU A 17 32.61 26.39 6.75
N GLY A 18 32.31 27.51 7.41
CA GLY A 18 30.98 27.82 7.93
C GLY A 18 29.92 28.00 6.83
N CYS A 19 30.27 28.65 5.72
CA CYS A 19 29.37 28.76 4.56
C CYS A 19 29.11 27.42 3.88
N THR A 20 30.09 26.50 3.83
CA THR A 20 29.86 25.14 3.29
C THR A 20 28.96 24.28 4.18
N LEU A 21 28.96 24.49 5.49
CA LEU A 21 28.06 23.78 6.42
C LEU A 21 26.64 24.38 6.45
N ALA A 22 26.48 25.66 6.07
CA ALA A 22 25.18 26.32 5.94
C ALA A 22 24.44 25.95 4.63
N LEU A 23 25.14 25.39 3.65
CA LEU A 23 24.53 24.73 2.48
C LEU A 23 24.08 23.31 2.85
N GLY A 24 23.27 23.22 3.91
CA GLY A 24 22.51 22.01 4.19
C GLY A 24 21.57 21.79 3.03
N HIS A 25 21.91 20.85 2.16
CA HIS A 25 20.94 20.37 1.19
C HIS A 25 19.77 19.83 2.00
N SER A 26 18.56 20.29 1.71
CA SER A 26 17.34 19.66 2.20
C SER A 26 17.31 18.25 1.61
N ALA A 27 17.94 17.30 2.29
CA ALA A 27 17.76 15.90 2.01
C ALA A 27 16.33 15.58 2.47
N ASN A 28 15.42 15.39 1.52
CA ASN A 28 14.15 14.75 1.81
C ASN A 28 14.50 13.30 2.16
N ALA A 29 14.68 13.02 3.45
CA ALA A 29 14.87 11.66 3.91
C ALA A 29 13.64 10.83 3.52
N ALA A 30 13.86 9.59 3.06
CA ALA A 30 12.79 8.61 2.98
C ALA A 30 12.14 8.52 4.37
N ASN A 31 10.82 8.74 4.43
CA ASN A 31 10.12 8.58 5.68
C ASN A 31 9.55 7.17 5.79
N HIS A 32 9.76 6.59 6.96
CA HIS A 32 8.97 5.52 7.55
C HIS A 32 8.18 6.19 8.71
N ARG A 33 7.48 5.42 9.55
CA ARG A 33 6.63 5.90 10.67
C ARG A 33 7.23 7.01 11.53
N GLU A 34 8.55 7.19 11.54
CA GLU A 34 9.29 8.19 12.30
C GLU A 34 9.12 9.64 11.80
N ALA A 35 8.54 9.89 10.62
CA ALA A 35 8.19 11.25 10.22
C ALA A 35 6.88 11.73 10.86
N PRO A 36 6.82 12.97 11.38
CA PRO A 36 5.63 13.48 12.07
C PRO A 36 4.33 13.45 11.25
N LEU A 37 4.42 13.50 9.91
CA LEU A 37 3.25 13.50 9.03
C LEU A 37 2.67 12.09 8.84
N THR A 38 3.50 11.09 8.53
CA THR A 38 3.07 9.70 8.32
C THR A 38 2.77 8.97 9.63
N ALA A 39 3.31 9.46 10.77
CA ALA A 39 2.89 9.00 12.09
C ALA A 39 1.39 9.25 12.39
N LEU A 40 0.78 10.28 11.78
CA LEU A 40 -0.64 10.62 11.92
C LEU A 40 -1.47 10.25 10.68
N ASP A 41 -0.83 10.01 9.54
CA ASP A 41 -1.43 9.50 8.32
C ASP A 41 -0.79 8.16 7.96
N HIS A 42 -1.16 7.12 8.71
CA HIS A 42 -0.62 5.76 8.58
C HIS A 42 -0.82 5.15 7.19
N LYS A 43 -1.85 5.58 6.43
CA LYS A 43 -2.07 5.11 5.06
C LYS A 43 -1.07 5.69 4.07
N ALA A 44 -0.37 6.75 4.44
CA ALA A 44 0.74 7.33 3.68
C ALA A 44 2.11 6.77 4.11
N ASP A 45 2.15 5.94 5.15
CA ASP A 45 3.38 5.34 5.66
C ASP A 45 3.83 4.22 4.72
N ILE A 46 4.97 4.43 4.07
CA ILE A 46 5.63 3.39 3.25
C ILE A 46 6.46 2.54 4.20
N ALA A 47 6.06 1.27 4.36
CA ALA A 47 6.76 0.34 5.22
C ALA A 47 8.07 -0.11 4.55
N ASP A 48 7.98 -0.74 3.38
CA ASP A 48 9.12 -1.24 2.62
C ASP A 48 8.98 -1.03 1.12
N PHE A 49 10.13 -0.99 0.44
CA PHE A 49 10.21 -0.98 -1.02
C PHE A 49 11.17 -2.05 -1.50
N PHE A 50 10.69 -2.95 -2.37
CA PHE A 50 11.48 -4.03 -2.96
C PHE A 50 11.63 -3.81 -4.47
N ALA A 51 12.83 -4.05 -4.98
CA ALA A 51 13.13 -4.03 -6.40
C ALA A 51 14.06 -5.20 -6.76
N PHE A 52 13.63 -6.06 -7.68
CA PHE A 52 14.41 -7.23 -8.10
C PHE A 52 14.06 -7.65 -9.53
N ILE A 53 14.99 -8.34 -10.20
CA ILE A 53 14.72 -8.96 -11.51
C ILE A 53 13.64 -10.02 -11.32
N SER A 54 12.57 -9.98 -12.13
CA SER A 54 11.42 -10.85 -11.95
C SER A 54 11.81 -12.33 -12.06
N TYR A 55 11.29 -13.16 -11.14
CA TYR A 55 11.62 -14.59 -11.09
C TYR A 55 11.06 -15.38 -12.29
N ASP A 56 9.97 -14.90 -12.86
CA ASP A 56 9.28 -15.49 -14.01
C ASP A 56 9.80 -14.99 -15.37
N ASP A 57 10.43 -13.80 -15.39
CA ASP A 57 10.99 -13.21 -16.61
C ASP A 57 12.24 -12.34 -16.30
N PRO A 58 13.45 -12.80 -16.62
CA PRO A 58 14.68 -12.06 -16.32
C PRO A 58 14.86 -10.78 -17.15
N THR A 59 13.98 -10.50 -18.12
CA THR A 59 13.97 -9.25 -18.88
C THR A 59 13.15 -8.15 -18.19
N LYS A 60 12.47 -8.47 -17.08
CA LYS A 60 11.62 -7.56 -16.32
C LYS A 60 12.18 -7.27 -14.93
N VAL A 61 11.69 -6.17 -14.34
CA VAL A 61 11.94 -5.79 -12.96
C VAL A 61 10.61 -5.76 -12.22
N THR A 62 10.57 -6.39 -11.06
CA THR A 62 9.45 -6.33 -10.12
C THR A 62 9.72 -5.25 -9.09
N PHE A 63 8.76 -4.34 -8.94
CA PHE A 63 8.73 -3.35 -7.87
C PHE A 63 7.56 -3.65 -6.92
N ILE A 64 7.80 -3.59 -5.61
CA ILE A 64 6.77 -3.75 -4.58
C ILE A 64 6.93 -2.60 -3.60
N MET A 65 5.83 -1.91 -3.31
CA MET A 65 5.74 -0.89 -2.26
C MET A 65 4.69 -1.35 -1.27
N THR A 66 5.08 -1.57 -0.02
CA THR A 66 4.17 -1.88 1.08
C THR A 66 3.83 -0.58 1.81
N VAL A 67 2.57 -0.44 2.23
CA VAL A 67 2.07 0.75 2.92
C VAL A 67 1.13 0.33 4.03
N ASP A 68 0.95 1.19 5.05
CA ASP A 68 0.12 0.94 6.23
C ASP A 68 0.55 -0.39 6.92
N PRO A 69 1.67 -0.41 7.67
CA PRO A 69 2.17 -1.64 8.28
C PRO A 69 1.32 -2.12 9.46
N LEU A 70 1.56 -3.37 9.90
CA LEU A 70 0.95 -3.97 11.10
C LEU A 70 -0.59 -4.14 11.04
N LEU A 71 -1.09 -4.50 9.86
CA LEU A 71 -2.50 -4.76 9.60
C LEU A 71 -2.95 -6.11 10.17
N GLU A 72 -3.33 -6.13 11.46
CA GLU A 72 -3.73 -7.37 12.10
C GLU A 72 -5.10 -7.87 11.59
N PRO A 73 -5.24 -9.15 11.19
CA PRO A 73 -6.51 -9.72 10.76
C PRO A 73 -7.63 -9.66 11.82
N SER A 74 -7.26 -9.58 13.09
CA SER A 74 -8.18 -9.49 14.24
C SER A 74 -9.02 -8.20 14.25
N ASN A 75 -8.61 -7.16 13.51
CA ASN A 75 -9.29 -5.86 13.45
C ASN A 75 -10.61 -5.86 12.65
N GLY A 76 -11.03 -7.01 12.13
CA GLY A 76 -12.38 -7.18 11.59
C GLY A 76 -13.44 -6.69 12.58
N PRO A 77 -14.47 -5.93 12.15
CA PRO A 77 -14.97 -5.72 10.78
C PRO A 77 -14.33 -4.56 10.00
N ASN A 78 -13.36 -3.87 10.59
CA ASN A 78 -12.68 -2.72 9.99
C ASN A 78 -11.45 -3.23 9.23
N TYR A 79 -11.61 -3.36 7.92
CA TYR A 79 -10.51 -3.74 7.02
C TYR A 79 -9.72 -2.51 6.58
N PHE A 80 -8.61 -2.74 5.88
CA PHE A 80 -7.58 -1.73 5.61
C PHE A 80 -7.59 -1.29 4.13
N PRO A 81 -8.51 -0.38 3.73
CA PRO A 81 -8.52 0.15 2.37
C PRO A 81 -7.43 1.22 2.20
N PHE A 82 -6.87 1.31 1.00
CA PHE A 82 -6.04 2.44 0.58
C PHE A 82 -6.79 3.77 0.75
N ASP A 83 -6.09 4.86 1.01
CA ASP A 83 -6.74 6.17 1.13
C ASP A 83 -7.02 6.79 -0.26
N PRO A 84 -8.26 7.16 -0.59
CA PRO A 84 -8.56 7.87 -1.85
C PRO A 84 -7.91 9.26 -1.97
N ALA A 85 -7.47 9.87 -0.86
CA ALA A 85 -6.79 11.16 -0.86
C ALA A 85 -5.27 11.05 -1.08
N ILE A 86 -4.71 9.84 -1.01
CA ILE A 86 -3.28 9.60 -1.19
C ILE A 86 -3.00 9.17 -2.63
N ARG A 87 -1.91 9.72 -3.18
CA ARG A 87 -1.31 9.24 -4.42
C ARG A 87 -0.08 8.41 -4.08
N TYR A 88 -0.10 7.15 -4.48
CA TYR A 88 1.00 6.22 -4.29
C TYR A 88 1.84 6.20 -5.56
N ALA A 89 3.12 6.55 -5.48
CA ALA A 89 3.96 6.74 -6.67
C ALA A 89 5.31 6.03 -6.54
N ILE A 90 5.68 5.27 -7.58
CA ILE A 90 7.01 4.68 -7.73
C ILE A 90 7.77 5.50 -8.77
N HIS A 91 8.85 6.13 -8.33
CA HIS A 91 9.71 6.96 -9.18
C HIS A 91 10.94 6.16 -9.62
N ILE A 92 11.26 6.22 -10.91
CA ILE A 92 12.36 5.46 -11.52
C ILE A 92 13.33 6.44 -12.16
N ASP A 93 14.55 6.45 -11.61
CA ASP A 93 15.75 7.03 -12.20
C ASP A 93 16.49 5.89 -12.94
N ASN A 94 16.74 6.08 -14.22
CA ASN A 94 17.45 5.11 -15.07
C ASN A 94 18.71 5.69 -15.74
N ASP A 95 19.11 6.92 -15.42
CA ASP A 95 20.32 7.57 -15.94
C ASP A 95 21.32 8.00 -14.85
N HIS A 96 20.98 7.75 -13.58
CA HIS A 96 21.77 7.98 -12.38
C HIS A 96 21.98 9.46 -12.02
N ASP A 97 21.10 10.37 -12.44
CA ASP A 97 21.19 11.79 -12.09
C ASP A 97 20.39 12.18 -10.83
N ALA A 98 19.75 11.20 -10.16
CA ALA A 98 18.86 11.34 -9.01
C ALA A 98 17.56 12.10 -9.29
N LYS A 99 17.15 12.18 -10.56
CA LYS A 99 15.82 12.61 -11.01
C LYS A 99 15.14 11.43 -11.69
N ALA A 100 13.82 11.39 -11.60
CA ALA A 100 13.06 10.29 -12.17
C ALA A 100 12.73 10.58 -13.65
N GLU A 101 13.11 9.66 -14.53
CA GLU A 101 12.72 9.68 -15.95
C GLU A 101 11.28 9.23 -16.13
N LEU A 102 10.76 8.43 -15.20
CA LEU A 102 9.37 8.00 -15.20
C LEU A 102 8.83 7.70 -13.80
N SER A 103 7.50 7.76 -13.66
CA SER A 103 6.81 7.29 -12.47
C SER A 103 5.56 6.48 -12.80
N PHE A 104 5.27 5.50 -11.96
CA PHE A 104 3.99 4.80 -11.93
C PHE A 104 3.17 5.32 -10.74
N GLU A 105 2.05 5.97 -11.03
CA GLU A 105 1.16 6.53 -10.01
C GLU A 105 -0.12 5.71 -9.89
N PHE A 106 -0.46 5.31 -8.68
CA PHE A 106 -1.68 4.62 -8.31
C PHE A 106 -2.61 5.58 -7.58
N GLN A 107 -3.87 5.63 -8.02
CA GLN A 107 -4.92 6.44 -7.41
C GLN A 107 -6.13 5.56 -7.13
N PHE A 108 -6.61 5.58 -5.89
CA PHE A 108 -7.72 4.75 -5.45
C PHE A 108 -9.04 5.55 -5.35
N LYS A 109 -10.15 4.83 -5.52
CA LYS A 109 -11.51 5.31 -5.24
C LYS A 109 -12.27 4.23 -4.48
N THR A 110 -12.97 4.63 -3.42
CA THR A 110 -13.79 3.73 -2.63
C THR A 110 -15.25 3.82 -3.05
N GLU A 111 -15.86 2.67 -3.26
CA GLU A 111 -17.28 2.46 -3.52
C GLU A 111 -17.91 1.75 -2.32
N ILE A 112 -18.92 2.37 -1.72
CA ILE A 112 -19.76 1.73 -0.69
C ILE A 112 -21.04 1.23 -1.35
N ARG A 113 -21.16 -0.09 -1.48
CA ARG A 113 -22.24 -0.78 -2.20
C ARG A 113 -23.40 -1.17 -1.30
N LEU A 114 -23.14 -1.37 0.00
CA LEU A 114 -24.14 -1.74 1.00
C LEU A 114 -24.14 -0.72 2.16
N PRO A 115 -24.70 0.49 1.98
CA PRO A 115 -24.59 1.58 2.97
C PRO A 115 -25.25 1.30 4.33
N GLY A 116 -26.05 0.24 4.45
CA GLY A 116 -26.63 -0.24 5.72
C GLY A 116 -25.82 -1.33 6.42
N VAL A 117 -24.72 -1.80 5.81
CA VAL A 117 -23.86 -2.85 6.36
C VAL A 117 -22.60 -2.21 6.92
N PHE A 118 -22.36 -2.40 8.22
CA PHE A 118 -21.22 -1.81 8.94
C PHE A 118 -19.89 -2.52 8.67
N THR A 119 -19.91 -3.70 8.04
CA THR A 119 -18.72 -4.45 7.68
C THR A 119 -18.30 -4.16 6.23
N GLY A 120 -16.99 -4.17 5.96
CA GLY A 120 -16.48 -3.99 4.60
C GLY A 120 -16.83 -5.15 3.67
N PHE A 121 -16.88 -6.37 4.21
CA PHE A 121 -17.16 -7.59 3.44
C PHE A 121 -18.12 -8.49 4.22
N VAL A 122 -19.04 -9.15 3.52
CA VAL A 122 -20.04 -10.04 4.10
C VAL A 122 -20.47 -11.08 3.06
N GLY A 123 -20.60 -12.35 3.43
CA GLY A 123 -21.02 -13.39 2.49
C GLY A 123 -20.99 -14.78 3.11
N ALA A 124 -21.82 -15.69 2.62
CA ALA A 124 -21.79 -17.09 3.05
C ALA A 124 -22.52 -18.03 2.08
N GLY A 125 -21.81 -19.04 1.55
CA GLY A 125 -22.39 -20.06 0.66
C GLY A 125 -23.19 -19.45 -0.49
N GLU A 126 -24.40 -19.97 -0.74
CA GLU A 126 -25.36 -19.42 -1.72
C GLU A 126 -26.16 -18.20 -1.18
N GLY A 127 -25.80 -17.70 0.00
CA GLY A 127 -26.52 -16.66 0.73
C GLY A 127 -27.30 -17.22 1.92
N ILE A 128 -27.63 -16.34 2.89
CA ILE A 128 -28.45 -16.68 4.05
C ILE A 128 -29.72 -15.86 4.03
N ALA A 129 -30.85 -16.56 3.91
CA ALA A 129 -32.17 -15.97 3.95
C ALA A 129 -32.71 -15.87 5.39
N ALA A 130 -33.58 -14.89 5.61
CA ALA A 130 -34.30 -14.70 6.85
C ALA A 130 -35.14 -15.95 7.18
N PRO A 131 -35.13 -16.41 8.43
CA PRO A 131 -35.84 -17.63 8.82
C PRO A 131 -37.36 -17.46 8.75
N ALA A 132 -38.09 -18.58 8.82
CA ALA A 132 -39.56 -18.59 8.76
C ALA A 132 -40.23 -17.72 9.85
N ASN A 133 -39.58 -17.54 11.00
CA ASN A 133 -40.04 -16.73 12.12
C ASN A 133 -39.44 -15.31 12.15
N SER A 134 -38.89 -14.82 11.03
CA SER A 134 -38.36 -13.47 10.95
C SER A 134 -39.46 -12.45 11.24
N PRO A 135 -39.26 -11.52 12.20
CA PRO A 135 -40.25 -10.50 12.53
C PRO A 135 -40.27 -9.38 11.49
N ASP A 136 -41.39 -8.64 11.42
CA ASP A 136 -41.45 -7.38 10.68
C ASP A 136 -40.34 -6.41 11.14
N PRO A 137 -39.67 -5.69 10.21
CA PRO A 137 -40.03 -5.52 8.79
C PRO A 137 -39.36 -6.52 7.83
N VAL A 138 -38.63 -7.53 8.32
CA VAL A 138 -37.87 -8.46 7.45
C VAL A 138 -38.71 -9.69 7.16
N ALA A 139 -39.29 -9.75 5.96
CA ALA A 139 -40.08 -10.91 5.54
C ALA A 139 -39.23 -12.20 5.52
N PRO A 140 -39.78 -13.35 5.95
CA PRO A 140 -39.12 -14.64 5.77
C PRO A 140 -38.68 -14.89 4.33
N GLY A 141 -37.49 -15.47 4.15
CA GLY A 141 -36.90 -15.70 2.82
C GLY A 141 -36.15 -14.49 2.24
N THR A 142 -36.22 -13.31 2.86
CA THR A 142 -35.41 -12.14 2.45
C THR A 142 -33.92 -12.47 2.60
N LEU A 143 -33.11 -12.20 1.59
CA LEU A 143 -31.66 -12.39 1.67
C LEU A 143 -31.05 -11.39 2.68
N VAL A 144 -30.47 -11.89 3.77
CA VAL A 144 -29.87 -11.07 4.84
C VAL A 144 -28.34 -11.07 4.74
N VAL A 145 -27.77 -12.19 4.31
CA VAL A 145 -26.34 -12.31 3.98
C VAL A 145 -26.24 -12.68 2.51
N PRO A 146 -25.52 -11.92 1.68
CA PRO A 146 -25.34 -12.26 0.27
C PRO A 146 -24.56 -13.58 0.11
N PRO A 147 -24.53 -14.15 -1.11
CA PRO A 147 -23.64 -15.26 -1.43
C PRO A 147 -22.19 -14.96 -1.05
N ALA A 148 -21.41 -16.02 -0.89
CA ALA A 148 -19.97 -15.91 -0.69
C ALA A 148 -19.32 -15.14 -1.85
N ILE A 149 -18.27 -14.40 -1.52
CA ILE A 149 -17.52 -13.57 -2.46
C ILE A 149 -16.61 -14.49 -3.27
N THR A 150 -16.84 -14.52 -4.58
CA THR A 150 -16.09 -15.31 -5.56
C THR A 150 -15.56 -14.47 -6.71
N ALA A 151 -15.96 -13.20 -6.80
CA ALA A 151 -15.51 -12.28 -7.82
C ALA A 151 -15.26 -10.86 -7.27
N LEU A 152 -14.30 -10.15 -7.88
CA LEU A 152 -14.04 -8.73 -7.57
C LEU A 152 -15.10 -7.78 -8.16
N ASP A 153 -15.80 -8.22 -9.21
CA ASP A 153 -16.89 -7.52 -9.86
C ASP A 153 -17.91 -8.50 -10.47
N GLY A 154 -19.09 -8.00 -10.84
CA GLY A 154 -20.16 -8.80 -11.44
C GLY A 154 -20.77 -9.82 -10.46
N PRO A 155 -21.41 -10.89 -10.97
CA PRO A 155 -21.95 -11.97 -10.13
C PRO A 155 -20.87 -12.61 -9.26
N GLY A 156 -21.14 -12.77 -7.96
CA GLY A 156 -20.17 -13.24 -6.97
C GLY A 156 -19.43 -12.13 -6.23
N SER A 157 -19.71 -10.85 -6.54
CA SER A 157 -19.15 -9.69 -5.85
C SER A 157 -20.11 -9.07 -4.84
N GLU A 158 -21.34 -9.56 -4.71
CA GLU A 158 -22.43 -8.92 -3.96
C GLU A 158 -22.09 -8.67 -2.48
N GLY A 159 -21.16 -9.46 -1.93
CA GLY A 159 -20.66 -9.34 -0.58
C GLY A 159 -19.62 -8.25 -0.32
N LEU A 160 -19.10 -7.59 -1.36
CA LEU A 160 -18.16 -6.48 -1.24
C LEU A 160 -18.91 -5.17 -0.94
N SER A 161 -19.19 -4.91 0.34
CA SER A 161 -19.77 -3.63 0.78
C SER A 161 -18.81 -2.47 0.50
N LEU A 162 -17.55 -2.62 0.88
CA LEU A 162 -16.46 -1.73 0.51
C LEU A 162 -15.74 -2.34 -0.68
N ARG A 163 -15.69 -1.64 -1.81
CA ARG A 163 -14.90 -2.03 -2.99
C ARG A 163 -14.01 -0.89 -3.41
N GLN A 164 -12.74 -1.17 -3.72
CA GLN A 164 -11.83 -0.14 -4.20
C GLN A 164 -11.47 -0.35 -5.66
N HIS A 165 -11.65 0.71 -6.43
CA HIS A 165 -11.17 0.84 -7.79
C HIS A 165 -9.83 1.56 -7.75
N TYR A 166 -8.96 1.28 -8.70
CA TYR A 166 -7.75 2.07 -8.86
C TYR A 166 -7.38 2.28 -10.33
N SER A 167 -6.59 3.32 -10.56
CA SER A 167 -5.99 3.61 -11.86
C SER A 167 -4.48 3.68 -11.74
N VAL A 168 -3.78 3.19 -12.75
CA VAL A 168 -2.32 3.33 -12.89
C VAL A 168 -2.02 4.31 -14.01
N THR A 169 -1.20 5.32 -13.72
CA THR A 169 -0.73 6.30 -14.70
C THR A 169 0.79 6.24 -14.83
N LEU A 170 1.29 6.10 -16.05
CA LEU A 170 2.70 6.27 -16.37
C LEU A 170 2.96 7.75 -16.68
N ASN A 171 3.83 8.38 -15.91
CA ASN A 171 4.30 9.73 -16.20
C ASN A 171 5.76 9.70 -16.65
N LYS A 172 6.13 10.54 -17.63
CA LYS A 172 7.53 10.75 -18.08
C LYS A 172 7.83 12.25 -18.15
N PRO A 173 8.52 12.85 -17.16
CA PRO A 173 8.60 14.30 -17.04
C PRO A 173 9.68 15.01 -17.88
N TRP A 174 10.74 14.35 -18.40
CA TRP A 174 11.85 15.02 -19.12
C TRP A 174 12.76 14.02 -19.87
N PRO A 175 13.51 14.37 -20.96
CA PRO A 175 13.55 15.63 -21.71
C PRO A 175 12.74 15.68 -23.01
N THR A 176 12.09 14.61 -23.48
CA THR A 176 11.60 14.58 -24.88
C THR A 176 10.11 14.74 -25.08
N GLN A 177 9.27 14.64 -24.05
CA GLN A 177 7.92 15.24 -23.96
C GLN A 177 7.25 14.77 -22.66
N PRO A 178 6.59 15.66 -21.90
CA PRO A 178 5.79 15.24 -20.76
C PRO A 178 4.68 14.30 -21.24
N LEU A 179 4.78 13.03 -20.86
CA LEU A 179 3.74 12.02 -21.09
C LEU A 179 3.04 11.77 -19.76
N SER A 180 1.71 11.78 -19.77
CA SER A 180 0.88 11.23 -18.69
C SER A 180 -0.12 10.30 -19.36
N GLN A 181 0.12 8.99 -19.21
CA GLN A 181 -0.59 7.95 -19.92
C GLN A 181 -1.30 7.03 -18.92
N PRO A 182 -2.65 7.03 -18.87
CA PRO A 182 -3.39 6.01 -18.16
C PRO A 182 -3.09 4.63 -18.76
N LEU A 183 -2.66 3.70 -17.92
CA LEU A 183 -2.31 2.35 -18.34
C LEU A 183 -3.48 1.37 -18.26
N SER A 184 -4.59 1.74 -17.61
CA SER A 184 -5.73 0.82 -17.45
C SER A 184 -6.42 0.45 -18.77
N GLN A 185 -6.13 1.14 -19.88
CA GLN A 185 -6.69 0.86 -21.22
C GLN A 185 -8.23 0.69 -21.25
N GLY A 186 -8.95 1.35 -20.35
CA GLY A 186 -10.41 1.24 -20.22
C GLY A 186 -10.90 0.06 -19.38
N MET A 187 -10.00 -0.70 -18.76
CA MET A 187 -10.32 -1.71 -17.75
C MET A 187 -10.58 -1.06 -16.39
N ASP A 188 -11.55 -1.61 -15.65
CA ASP A 188 -11.72 -1.34 -14.22
C ASP A 188 -10.76 -2.23 -13.43
N LEU A 189 -9.85 -1.62 -12.67
CA LEU A 189 -8.90 -2.33 -11.81
C LEU A 189 -9.43 -2.32 -10.38
N PHE A 190 -9.57 -3.49 -9.78
CA PHE A 190 -10.08 -3.65 -8.42
C PHE A 190 -8.96 -4.03 -7.46
N ALA A 191 -8.85 -3.32 -6.34
CA ALA A 191 -7.91 -3.72 -5.31
C ALA A 191 -8.42 -5.00 -4.64
N LEU A 192 -7.52 -5.97 -4.42
CA LEU A 192 -7.87 -7.21 -3.74
C LEU A 192 -8.29 -6.89 -2.28
N PRO A 193 -9.52 -7.22 -1.86
CA PRO A 193 -9.99 -7.02 -0.48
C PRO A 193 -9.23 -7.90 0.50
N SER A 194 -9.22 -7.55 1.78
CA SER A 194 -8.63 -8.40 2.82
C SER A 194 -9.31 -9.77 2.93
N ASN A 195 -8.51 -10.81 3.15
CA ASN A 195 -8.99 -12.16 3.35
C ASN A 195 -9.78 -12.28 4.66
N VAL A 196 -11.11 -12.29 4.55
CA VAL A 196 -12.02 -12.46 5.70
C VAL A 196 -12.08 -13.90 6.18
N GLY A 197 -11.70 -14.85 5.33
CA GLY A 197 -11.70 -16.28 5.61
C GLY A 197 -12.74 -17.07 4.84
N PRO A 198 -12.69 -18.41 4.94
CA PRO A 198 -13.26 -19.35 3.97
C PRO A 198 -14.79 -19.37 3.93
N ARG A 199 -15.49 -18.82 4.93
CA ARG A 199 -16.95 -18.71 4.88
C ARG A 199 -17.39 -17.58 3.94
N THR A 200 -16.68 -16.46 3.98
CA THR A 200 -16.97 -15.26 3.20
C THR A 200 -16.29 -15.33 1.83
N MET A 201 -15.06 -15.85 1.77
CA MET A 201 -14.22 -15.95 0.56
C MET A 201 -13.68 -17.38 0.46
N PRO A 202 -14.48 -18.34 -0.05
CA PRO A 202 -14.18 -19.78 0.03
C PRO A 202 -12.97 -20.21 -0.79
N ASP A 203 -12.69 -19.51 -1.90
CA ASP A 203 -11.50 -19.72 -2.73
C ASP A 203 -10.76 -18.38 -2.89
N TYR A 204 -10.12 -17.95 -1.81
CA TYR A 204 -9.38 -16.69 -1.81
C TYR A 204 -8.19 -16.68 -2.79
N PRO A 205 -7.44 -17.77 -3.02
CA PRO A 205 -6.43 -17.81 -4.09
C PRO A 205 -7.01 -17.50 -5.47
N ALA A 206 -8.14 -18.12 -5.85
CA ALA A 206 -8.79 -17.82 -7.13
C ALA A 206 -9.32 -16.37 -7.20
N LEU A 207 -9.77 -15.81 -6.07
CA LEU A 207 -10.14 -14.39 -5.99
C LEU A 207 -8.92 -13.47 -6.15
N ALA A 208 -7.78 -13.83 -5.56
CA ALA A 208 -6.53 -13.07 -5.64
C ALA A 208 -5.97 -13.03 -7.07
N GLU A 209 -6.06 -14.14 -7.81
CA GLU A 209 -5.66 -14.20 -9.22
C GLU A 209 -6.42 -13.20 -10.10
N GLN A 210 -7.69 -12.91 -9.80
CA GLN A 210 -8.49 -11.92 -10.52
C GLN A 210 -7.99 -10.48 -10.35
N GLY A 211 -7.22 -10.20 -9.28
CA GLY A 211 -6.67 -8.89 -8.97
C GLY A 211 -5.32 -8.60 -9.66
N ILE A 212 -4.82 -9.52 -10.48
CA ILE A 212 -3.58 -9.38 -11.25
C ILE A 212 -3.93 -8.96 -12.67
N TYR A 213 -3.54 -7.74 -13.05
CA TYR A 213 -3.92 -7.14 -14.33
C TYR A 213 -2.72 -6.98 -15.27
N GLU A 214 -2.89 -7.33 -16.54
CA GLU A 214 -1.95 -7.04 -17.63
C GLU A 214 -2.38 -5.76 -18.33
N LEU A 215 -1.56 -4.71 -18.26
CA LEU A 215 -1.90 -3.38 -18.79
C LEU A 215 -1.35 -3.12 -20.19
N GLY A 216 -0.77 -4.14 -20.83
CA GLY A 216 -0.05 -4.00 -22.09
C GLY A 216 1.40 -3.51 -21.90
N ASP A 217 2.16 -3.47 -22.99
CA ASP A 217 3.57 -3.03 -23.02
C ASP A 217 4.47 -3.73 -21.98
N GLY A 218 4.13 -4.97 -21.62
CA GLY A 218 4.86 -5.79 -20.65
C GLY A 218 4.60 -5.46 -19.18
N VAL A 219 3.69 -4.52 -18.87
CA VAL A 219 3.35 -4.09 -17.52
C VAL A 219 2.24 -4.97 -16.92
N ARG A 220 2.56 -5.59 -15.79
CA ARG A 220 1.60 -6.31 -14.92
C ARG A 220 1.50 -5.58 -13.58
N VAL A 221 0.30 -5.50 -13.00
CA VAL A 221 0.07 -4.79 -11.73
C VAL A 221 -0.84 -5.58 -10.81
N PHE A 222 -0.66 -5.30 -9.51
CA PHE A 222 -1.47 -5.80 -8.43
C PHE A 222 -1.56 -4.72 -7.34
N ALA A 223 -2.72 -4.62 -6.67
CA ALA A 223 -2.88 -3.81 -5.47
C ALA A 223 -3.85 -4.51 -4.51
N GLY A 224 -3.50 -4.59 -3.24
CA GLY A 224 -4.36 -5.20 -2.22
C GLY A 224 -3.56 -5.63 -1.00
N THR A 225 -4.27 -6.10 0.03
CA THR A 225 -3.63 -6.62 1.24
C THR A 225 -3.09 -8.02 0.98
N VAL A 226 -1.83 -8.24 1.34
CA VAL A 226 -1.14 -9.53 1.28
C VAL A 226 -0.52 -9.82 2.64
N GLU A 227 -0.29 -11.09 2.93
CA GLU A 227 0.43 -11.49 4.14
C GLU A 227 1.89 -10.99 4.06
N ASP A 228 2.36 -10.35 5.14
CA ASP A 228 3.72 -9.83 5.21
C ASP A 228 4.70 -11.01 5.38
N PRO A 229 5.67 -11.21 4.46
CA PRO A 229 6.67 -12.26 4.61
C PRO A 229 7.67 -11.98 5.74
N PHE A 230 7.72 -10.75 6.27
CA PHE A 230 8.63 -10.34 7.32
C PHE A 230 7.95 -10.40 8.70
N TRP A 231 8.10 -11.55 9.38
CA TRP A 231 7.75 -11.69 10.79
C TRP A 231 9.02 -11.83 11.64
N ILE A 232 9.29 -10.83 12.49
CA ILE A 232 10.36 -10.89 13.48
C ILE A 232 9.81 -10.44 14.85
N ASP A 233 10.19 -11.14 15.91
CA ASP A 233 9.96 -10.67 17.27
C ASP A 233 10.92 -9.49 17.55
N LEU A 234 10.44 -8.27 17.26
CA LEU A 234 11.21 -7.05 17.49
C LEU A 234 11.55 -6.86 18.96
N GLY A 235 10.71 -7.33 19.89
CA GLY A 235 10.98 -7.28 21.32
C GLY A 235 12.17 -8.16 21.71
N ALA A 236 12.30 -9.34 21.11
CA ALA A 236 13.47 -10.20 21.30
C ALA A 236 14.71 -9.72 20.53
N ALA A 237 14.54 -9.13 19.34
CA ALA A 237 15.67 -8.67 18.51
C ALA A 237 16.25 -7.32 18.98
N PHE A 238 15.39 -6.37 19.37
CA PHE A 238 15.75 -4.98 19.70
C PHE A 238 15.71 -4.66 21.20
N ASP A 239 15.53 -5.65 22.07
CA ASP A 239 15.92 -5.55 23.49
C ASP A 239 17.45 -5.51 23.62
N SER A 240 18.10 -4.50 23.01
CA SER A 240 19.56 -4.31 23.03
C SER A 240 20.37 -5.57 22.65
N LEU A 241 19.91 -6.33 21.63
CA LEU A 241 20.49 -7.62 21.20
C LEU A 241 20.37 -8.75 22.23
N ASN A 242 19.48 -8.64 23.21
CA ASN A 242 19.14 -9.70 24.14
C ASN A 242 18.16 -10.69 23.48
N PHE A 243 18.67 -11.56 22.61
CA PHE A 243 17.88 -12.60 21.97
C PHE A 243 17.28 -13.54 23.02
N ARG A 244 15.99 -13.37 23.30
CA ARG A 244 15.25 -14.23 24.24
C ARG A 244 14.79 -15.50 23.52
N PRO A 245 14.92 -16.68 24.14
CA PRO A 245 14.47 -17.94 23.54
C PRO A 245 12.93 -18.12 23.58
N GLU A 246 12.20 -17.29 24.33
CA GLU A 246 10.75 -17.41 24.51
C GLU A 246 10.07 -16.03 24.54
N ALA A 247 8.84 -15.97 24.01
CA ALA A 247 8.02 -14.76 24.02
C ALA A 247 7.62 -14.38 25.46
N PHE A 248 7.81 -13.12 25.84
CA PHE A 248 7.49 -12.60 27.17
C PHE A 248 6.40 -11.53 27.08
N ALA A 249 5.21 -11.84 27.60
CA ALA A 249 4.15 -10.85 27.81
C ALA A 249 3.96 -10.64 29.31
N THR A 250 4.59 -9.60 29.87
CA THR A 250 4.00 -8.95 31.05
C THR A 250 3.14 -7.83 30.53
N GLY A 251 1.85 -8.11 30.36
CA GLY A 251 0.86 -7.06 30.26
C GLY A 251 0.88 -6.24 31.54
N VAL A 252 1.06 -4.93 31.40
CA VAL A 252 0.56 -3.95 32.38
C VAL A 252 -0.80 -3.50 31.88
#